data_AF-A0A286GWW3-F1
#
_entry.id   AF-A0A286GWW3-F1
#
_cell.length_a   1.000
_cell.length_b   1.000
_cell.length_c   1.000
_cell.angle_alpha   90.00
_cell.angle_beta   90.00
_cell.angle_gamma   90.00
#
_symmetry.space_group_name_H-M   'P 1'
#
loop_
_entity.id
_entity.type
_entity.pdbx_description
1 polymer ?
#
loop_
_entity_poly.entity_id
_entity_poly.type
_entity_poly.pdbx_seq_one_letter_code
_entity_poly.pdbx_strand_id
1 'polypeptide(L)'
;MSRRRLRLLVATPFLAVGLSACGAGSLAADDVAEGAEDALEAEVGLRPEVSCPDELAAEVGAETRCTLSVEGDDQEYGVTVTVTSVEDDTANFDVEVDEEPLE
;
A
#
# COMPACT_ATOMS: atom_id res chain seq x y z
N MET A 1 31.81 18.16 52.86
CA MET A 1 30.34 18.31 52.88
C MET A 1 29.81 17.82 51.54
N SER A 2 29.60 16.52 51.34
CA SER A 2 28.30 15.85 51.50
C SER A 2 27.12 16.69 51.02
N ARG A 3 26.54 16.35 49.86
CA ARG A 3 25.24 15.65 49.78
C ARG A 3 24.77 15.50 48.33
N ARG A 4 24.86 14.25 47.88
CA ARG A 4 23.92 13.53 47.01
C ARG A 4 22.64 14.31 46.68
N ARG A 5 22.41 14.58 45.39
CA ARG A 5 21.05 14.62 44.84
C ARG A 5 20.97 13.66 43.65
N LEU A 6 20.66 12.42 44.03
CA LEU A 6 20.05 11.41 43.19
C LEU A 6 18.85 12.04 42.47
N ARG A 7 18.97 12.29 41.17
CA ARG A 7 17.81 12.49 40.29
C ARG A 7 17.79 11.27 39.39
N LEU A 8 16.93 10.32 39.76
CA LEU A 8 16.46 9.25 38.90
C LEU A 8 16.03 9.86 37.58
N LEU A 9 16.78 9.58 36.51
CA LEU A 9 16.26 9.73 35.16
C LEU A 9 15.89 8.33 34.70
N VAL A 10 14.58 8.13 34.67
CA VAL A 10 13.88 6.99 34.09
C VAL A 10 14.35 6.84 32.65
N ALA A 11 15.12 5.78 32.38
CA ALA A 11 15.45 5.37 31.03
C ALA A 11 14.47 4.24 30.64
N THR A 12 13.27 4.62 30.23
CA THR A 12 12.38 3.75 29.47
C THR A 12 12.97 3.61 28.07
N PRO A 13 13.39 2.42 27.63
CA PRO A 13 13.74 2.23 26.23
C PRO A 13 12.42 2.20 25.46
N PHE A 14 12.05 3.32 24.85
CA PHE A 14 11.06 3.32 23.78
C PHE A 14 11.71 2.54 22.64
N LEU A 15 11.29 1.28 22.47
CA LEU A 15 11.52 0.51 21.25
C LEU A 15 10.75 1.24 20.13
N ALA A 16 11.39 2.25 19.53
CA ALA A 16 10.95 2.77 18.25
C ALA A 16 11.38 1.76 17.19
N VAL A 17 10.55 0.75 16.99
CA VAL A 17 10.61 -0.10 15.80
C VAL A 17 10.02 0.75 14.67
N GLY A 18 10.82 1.69 14.16
CA GLY A 18 10.52 2.32 12.87
C GLY A 18 10.81 1.27 11.82
N LEU A 19 9.78 0.64 11.27
CA LEU A 19 9.90 -0.03 9.97
C LEU A 19 10.21 1.07 8.96
N SER A 20 11.49 1.34 8.74
CA SER A 20 11.96 1.95 7.50
C SER A 20 11.80 0.92 6.39
N ALA A 21 10.57 0.70 5.96
CA ALA A 21 10.27 -0.03 4.73
C ALA A 21 10.19 1.01 3.60
N CYS A 22 11.34 1.56 3.21
CA CYS A 22 11.50 2.26 1.94
C CYS A 22 12.98 2.14 1.57
N GLY A 23 13.28 1.07 0.84
CA GLY A 23 14.66 0.74 0.53
C GLY A 23 14.75 -0.46 -0.37
N ALA A 24 14.17 -0.38 -1.58
CA ALA A 24 14.68 -0.99 -2.81
C ALA A 24 13.62 -1.01 -3.93
N GLY A 25 13.26 0.14 -4.51
CA GLY A 25 12.70 0.21 -5.88
C GLY A 25 11.45 -0.60 -6.24
N SER A 26 10.78 -1.26 -5.29
CA SER A 26 9.53 -2.00 -5.47
C SER A 26 8.54 -1.68 -4.34
N LEU A 27 7.27 -1.80 -4.68
CA LEU A 27 6.08 -1.60 -3.88
C LEU A 27 5.56 -2.99 -3.48
N ALA A 28 5.27 -3.21 -2.21
CA ALA A 28 4.73 -4.49 -1.77
C ALA A 28 3.36 -4.73 -2.40
N ALA A 29 2.99 -5.99 -2.61
CA ALA A 29 1.69 -6.34 -3.18
C ALA A 29 0.51 -5.74 -2.38
N ASP A 30 0.62 -5.73 -1.04
CA ASP A 30 -0.38 -5.10 -0.16
C ASP A 30 -0.46 -3.58 -0.35
N ASP A 31 0.68 -2.89 -0.55
CA ASP A 31 0.69 -1.43 -0.79
C ASP A 31 0.07 -1.09 -2.16
N VAL A 32 0.33 -1.92 -3.17
CA VAL A 32 -0.26 -1.78 -4.51
C VAL A 32 -1.76 -2.03 -4.48
N ALA A 33 -2.20 -3.05 -3.73
CA ALA A 33 -3.60 -3.33 -3.51
C ALA A 33 -4.30 -2.14 -2.83
N GLU A 34 -3.79 -1.66 -1.69
CA GLU A 34 -4.37 -0.51 -0.96
C GLU A 34 -4.42 0.74 -1.84
N GLY A 35 -3.36 1.02 -2.62
CA GLY A 35 -3.34 2.13 -3.57
C GLY A 35 -4.37 2.01 -4.69
N ALA A 36 -4.63 0.79 -5.18
CA ALA A 36 -5.67 0.55 -6.18
C ALA A 36 -7.09 0.69 -5.60
N GLU A 37 -7.32 0.22 -4.37
CA GLU A 37 -8.58 0.41 -3.65
C GLU A 37 -8.90 1.89 -3.46
N ASP A 38 -7.92 2.67 -3.02
CA ASP A 38 -8.06 4.11 -2.80
C ASP A 38 -8.30 4.87 -4.11
N ALA A 39 -7.63 4.47 -5.20
CA ALA A 39 -7.86 5.04 -6.53
C ALA A 39 -9.30 4.77 -7.02
N LEU A 40 -9.81 3.56 -6.84
CA LEU A 40 -11.19 3.20 -7.18
C LEU A 40 -12.21 3.96 -6.30
N GLU A 41 -11.94 4.10 -5.01
CA GLU A 41 -12.78 4.91 -4.12
C GLU A 41 -12.85 6.36 -4.60
N ALA A 42 -11.70 6.94 -4.99
CA ALA A 42 -11.63 8.31 -5.47
C ALA A 42 -12.33 8.51 -6.82
N GLU A 43 -12.24 7.54 -7.73
CA GLU A 43 -12.78 7.65 -9.09
C GLU A 43 -14.28 7.32 -9.17
N VAL A 44 -14.70 6.21 -8.56
CA VAL A 44 -16.07 5.70 -8.69
C VAL A 44 -16.90 5.78 -7.41
N GLY A 45 -16.29 6.15 -6.28
CA GLY A 45 -16.98 6.29 -4.98
C GLY A 45 -17.24 4.96 -4.27
N LEU A 46 -16.59 3.88 -4.70
CA LEU A 46 -16.67 2.55 -4.10
C LEU A 46 -15.25 2.05 -3.83
N ARG A 47 -15.03 1.50 -2.64
CA ARG A 47 -13.76 0.88 -2.23
C ARG A 47 -13.92 -0.64 -2.21
N PRO A 48 -13.76 -1.34 -3.35
CA PRO A 48 -13.77 -2.80 -3.38
C PRO A 48 -12.50 -3.35 -2.72
N GLU A 49 -12.46 -4.66 -2.48
CA GLU A 49 -11.23 -5.34 -2.03
C GLU A 49 -10.40 -5.71 -3.26
N VAL A 50 -9.14 -5.30 -3.30
CA VAL A 50 -8.20 -5.64 -4.37
C VAL A 50 -7.10 -6.55 -3.83
N SER A 51 -6.81 -7.63 -4.54
CA SER A 51 -5.75 -8.59 -4.21
C SER A 51 -4.73 -8.66 -5.35
N CYS A 52 -3.48 -8.28 -5.06
CA CYS A 52 -2.38 -8.35 -6.00
C CYS A 52 -1.44 -9.53 -5.65
N PRO A 53 -1.04 -10.38 -6.61
CA PRO A 53 -0.25 -11.58 -6.33
C PRO A 53 1.24 -11.31 -6.11
N ASP A 54 1.74 -10.23 -6.71
CA ASP A 54 3.17 -9.94 -6.81
C ASP A 54 3.46 -8.47 -6.44
N GLU A 55 4.68 -8.23 -5.97
CA GLU A 55 5.22 -6.87 -5.80
C GLU A 55 5.38 -6.17 -7.15
N LEU A 56 5.24 -4.85 -7.15
CA LEU A 56 5.34 -4.02 -8.36
C LEU A 56 6.59 -3.15 -8.29
N ALA A 57 7.30 -2.96 -9.39
CA ALA A 57 8.40 -2.00 -9.41
C ALA A 57 7.86 -0.57 -9.16
N ALA A 58 8.53 0.20 -8.30
CA ALA A 58 8.23 1.62 -8.06
C ALA A 58 8.78 2.48 -9.21
N GLU A 59 8.38 2.15 -10.43
CA GLU A 59 8.83 2.76 -11.68
C GLU A 59 7.62 3.08 -12.56
N VAL A 60 7.60 4.28 -13.14
CA VAL A 60 6.52 4.69 -14.05
C VAL A 60 6.41 3.73 -15.23
N GLY A 61 5.21 3.24 -15.48
CA GLY A 61 4.91 2.25 -16.51
C GLY A 61 5.09 0.80 -16.06
N ALA A 62 5.48 0.54 -14.81
CA ALA A 62 5.36 -0.79 -14.24
C ALA A 62 3.88 -1.14 -14.07
N GLU A 63 3.51 -2.36 -14.46
CA GLU A 63 2.15 -2.89 -14.38
C GLU A 63 2.10 -4.23 -13.63
N THR A 64 1.00 -4.47 -12.93
CA THR A 64 0.69 -5.79 -12.35
C THR A 64 -0.78 -6.11 -12.56
N ARG A 65 -1.10 -7.40 -12.44
CA ARG A 65 -2.45 -7.91 -12.58
C ARG A 65 -2.99 -8.31 -11.21
N CYS A 66 -4.02 -7.60 -10.76
CA CYS A 66 -4.70 -7.84 -9.51
C CYS A 66 -6.12 -8.39 -9.77
N THR A 67 -6.74 -8.87 -8.70
CA THR A 67 -8.14 -9.30 -8.69
C THR A 67 -8.94 -8.36 -7.80
N LEU A 68 -10.08 -7.90 -8.28
CA LEU A 68 -11.03 -7.08 -7.54
C LEU A 68 -12.24 -7.91 -7.15
N SER A 69 -12.68 -7.77 -5.91
CA SER A 69 -13.89 -8.39 -5.39
C SER A 69 -14.71 -7.37 -4.61
N VAL A 70 -16.04 -7.50 -4.66
CA VAL A 70 -16.97 -6.60 -3.96
C VAL A 70 -17.72 -7.41 -2.90
N GLU A 71 -17.78 -6.91 -1.67
CA GLU A 71 -18.52 -7.59 -0.60
C GLU A 71 -20.00 -7.74 -0.99
N GLY A 72 -20.47 -8.98 -1.08
CA GLY A 72 -21.85 -9.31 -1.45
C GLY A 72 -22.08 -9.63 -2.93
N ASP A 73 -21.03 -9.55 -3.76
CA ASP A 73 -21.02 -10.06 -5.13
C ASP A 73 -20.12 -11.31 -5.23
N ASP A 74 -20.60 -12.34 -5.94
CA ASP A 74 -19.83 -13.57 -6.20
C ASP A 74 -18.90 -13.43 -7.44
N GLN A 75 -18.86 -12.26 -8.06
CA GLN A 75 -18.11 -11.98 -9.28
C GLN A 75 -16.81 -11.28 -8.94
N GLU A 76 -15.69 -11.85 -9.39
CA GLU A 76 -14.37 -11.23 -9.31
C GLU A 76 -14.01 -10.62 -10.66
N TYR A 77 -13.25 -9.53 -10.67
CA TYR A 77 -12.82 -8.86 -11.89
C TYR A 77 -11.30 -8.81 -11.94
N GLY A 78 -10.73 -8.97 -13.14
CA GLY A 78 -9.32 -8.68 -13.36
C GLY A 78 -9.09 -7.16 -13.35
N VAL A 79 -8.00 -6.72 -12.73
CA VAL A 79 -7.62 -5.32 -12.67
C VAL A 79 -6.16 -5.15 -13.06
N THR A 80 -5.91 -4.28 -14.03
CA THR A 80 -4.55 -3.84 -14.38
C THR A 80 -4.21 -2.60 -13.59
N VAL A 81 -3.19 -2.68 -12.75
CA VAL A 81 -2.69 -1.55 -11.97
C VAL A 81 -1.37 -1.08 -12.59
N THR A 82 -1.31 0.19 -13.00
CA THR A 82 -0.12 0.78 -13.65
C THR A 82 0.40 1.97 -12.85
N VAL A 83 1.70 2.00 -12.57
CA VAL A 83 2.33 3.17 -11.92
C VAL A 83 2.41 4.34 -12.91
N THR A 84 1.79 5.48 -12.58
CA THR A 84 1.79 6.68 -13.43
C THR A 84 2.77 7.75 -12.97
N SER A 85 3.02 7.86 -11.66
CA SER A 85 4.05 8.73 -11.09
C SER A 85 4.53 8.21 -9.75
N VAL A 86 5.72 8.66 -9.34
CA VAL A 86 6.27 8.45 -7.99
C VAL A 86 6.77 9.79 -7.48
N GLU A 87 6.15 10.31 -6.43
CA GLU A 87 6.40 11.64 -5.85
C GLU A 87 6.61 11.51 -4.34
N ASP A 88 7.74 11.99 -3.82
CA ASP A 88 8.03 12.01 -2.37
C ASP A 88 7.68 10.67 -1.67
N ASP A 89 8.12 9.56 -2.26
CA ASP A 89 7.88 8.18 -1.80
C ASP A 89 6.43 7.69 -1.91
N THR A 90 5.55 8.44 -2.59
CA THR A 90 4.17 8.06 -2.91
C THR A 90 4.05 7.69 -4.38
N ALA A 91 3.64 6.45 -4.68
CA ALA A 91 3.30 6.05 -6.03
C ALA A 91 1.83 6.38 -6.34
N ASN A 92 1.57 6.93 -7.52
CA ASN A 92 0.22 7.09 -8.05
C ASN A 92 -0.04 6.00 -9.09
N PHE A 93 -1.27 5.49 -9.10
CA PHE A 93 -1.67 4.37 -9.94
C PHE A 93 -2.82 4.77 -10.86
N ASP A 94 -2.79 4.20 -12.06
CA ASP A 94 -3.94 4.08 -12.95
C ASP A 94 -4.50 2.67 -12.81
N VAL A 95 -5.82 2.56 -12.69
CA VAL A 95 -6.51 1.30 -12.38
C VAL A 95 -7.53 1.03 -13.48
N GLU A 96 -7.29 -0.01 -14.27
CA GLU A 96 -8.20 -0.43 -15.33
C GLU A 96 -8.86 -1.76 -14.93
N VAL A 97 -10.18 -1.74 -14.75
CA VAL A 97 -10.99 -2.93 -14.44
C VAL A 97 -11.46 -3.55 -15.75
N ASP A 98 -11.38 -4.88 -15.85
CA ASP A 98 -11.88 -5.61 -17.00
C ASP A 98 -13.38 -5.42 -17.25
N GLU A 99 -13.77 -5.51 -18.53
CA GLU A 99 -15.17 -5.45 -18.94
C GLU A 99 -15.97 -6.69 -18.51
N GLU A 100 -15.30 -7.83 -18.31
CA GLU A 100 -15.91 -9.12 -17.96
C GLU A 100 -15.31 -9.66 -16.64
N PRO A 101 -16.12 -10.33 -15.80
CA PRO A 101 -15.62 -10.98 -14.59
C PRO A 101 -14.73 -12.19 -14.92
N LEU A 102 -13.88 -12.57 -13.97
CA LEU A 102 -13.08 -13.79 -14.00
C LEU A 102 -14.02 -15.01 -13.93
N GLU A 103 -13.89 -15.93 -14.89
CA GLU A 103 -14.68 -17.17 -14.98
C GLU A 103 -14.27 -18.26 -13.98
#